data_AF-A0AAV4P949-F1
#
_entry.id   AF-A0AAV4P949-F1
#
_cell.length_a   1.000
_cell.length_b   1.000
_cell.length_c   1.000
_cell.angle_alpha   90.00
_cell.angle_beta   90.00
_cell.angle_gamma   90.00
#
_symmetry.space_group_name_H-M   'P 1'
#
loop_
_entity.id
_entity.type
_entity.pdbx_description
1 polymer ?
#
loop_
_entity_poly.entity_id
_entity_poly.type
_entity_poly.pdbx_seq_one_letter_code
_entity_poly.pdbx_strand_id
1 'polypeptide(L)'
;MAGHPPVYDKPENRNFLRFLGWDTEDRSKLELFLHCRVVFGVTSSPFLLNASIRHHLDSTEYKIESVQVTVKKFKRGFYVDDLTISVENQQ
;
A
#
# COMPACT_ATOMS: atom_id res chain seq x y z
N MET A 1 -19.04 -6.63 7.65
CA MET A 1 -17.59 -6.74 7.46
C MET A 1 -17.00 -5.34 7.54
N ALA A 2 -16.64 -4.89 8.75
CA ALA A 2 -16.00 -3.59 8.92
C ALA A 2 -14.50 -3.76 8.63
N GLY A 3 -14.06 -3.28 7.47
CA GLY A 3 -12.63 -3.19 7.17
C GLY A 3 -11.94 -2.26 8.16
N HIS A 4 -10.67 -2.54 8.45
CA HIS A 4 -9.81 -1.67 9.24
C HIS A 4 -9.95 -0.21 8.79
N PRO A 5 -10.03 0.76 9.71
CA PRO A 5 -10.08 2.17 9.35
C PRO A 5 -8.86 2.52 8.48
N PRO A 6 -9.05 3.33 7.42
CA PRO A 6 -7.93 3.75 6.59
C PRO A 6 -6.90 4.49 7.45
N VAL A 7 -5.62 4.34 7.08
CA VAL A 7 -4.44 4.88 7.78
C VAL A 7 -4.51 6.41 8.04
N TYR A 8 -5.45 7.12 7.40
CA TYR A 8 -5.79 8.51 7.69
C TYR A 8 -7.10 8.60 8.47
N ASP A 9 -6.97 8.69 9.78
CA ASP A 9 -8.09 8.78 10.73
C ASP A 9 -8.70 10.20 10.79
N LYS A 10 -7.98 11.22 10.29
CA LYS A 10 -8.46 12.62 10.24
C LYS A 10 -9.03 12.97 8.86
N PRO A 11 -10.32 13.37 8.76
CA PRO A 11 -10.92 13.84 7.51
C PRO A 11 -10.16 14.99 6.86
N GLU A 12 -9.55 15.85 7.67
CA GLU A 12 -8.74 17.00 7.24
C GLU A 12 -7.55 16.61 6.36
N ASN A 13 -6.89 15.49 6.65
CA ASN A 13 -5.74 15.03 5.88
C ASN A 13 -6.12 14.66 4.44
N ARG A 14 -7.38 14.24 4.23
CA ARG A 14 -7.85 13.87 2.90
C ARG A 14 -7.95 15.10 2.00
N ASN A 15 -8.23 16.29 2.54
CA ASN A 15 -8.34 17.51 1.75
C ASN A 15 -7.06 17.84 0.96
N PHE A 16 -5.89 17.40 1.43
CA PHE A 16 -4.61 17.55 0.72
C PHE A 16 -4.44 16.60 -0.47
N LEU A 17 -5.32 15.60 -0.62
CA LEU A 17 -5.30 14.60 -1.69
C LEU A 17 -6.37 14.85 -2.76
N ARG A 18 -6.77 16.11 -2.92
CA ARG A 18 -7.68 16.54 -3.99
C ARG A 18 -6.91 16.65 -5.30
N PHE A 19 -7.52 16.19 -6.39
CA PHE A 19 -7.02 16.42 -7.74
C PHE A 19 -8.16 16.76 -8.69
N LEU A 20 -7.81 17.40 -9.80
CA LEU A 20 -8.75 17.79 -10.83
C LEU A 20 -8.68 16.78 -11.97
N GLY A 21 -9.83 16.33 -12.44
CA GLY A 21 -9.97 15.50 -13.64
C GLY A 21 -10.91 16.17 -14.63
N TRP A 22 -10.64 16.00 -15.91
CA TRP A 22 -11.57 16.43 -16.95
C TRP A 22 -12.70 15.42 -17.04
N ASP A 23 -13.92 15.91 -17.20
CA ASP A 23 -15.06 15.05 -17.50
C ASP A 23 -14.79 14.32 -18.83
N THR A 24 -15.14 13.04 -18.86
CA THR A 24 -14.83 12.15 -19.99
C THR A 24 -15.69 12.42 -21.22
N GLU A 25 -16.89 12.94 -21.04
CA GLU A 25 -17.86 13.26 -22.09
C GLU A 25 -17.75 14.72 -22.53
N ASP A 26 -17.50 15.63 -21.59
CA ASP A 26 -17.35 17.07 -21.81
C ASP A 26 -16.05 17.61 -21.22
N ARG A 27 -14.97 17.62 -22.01
CA ARG A 27 -13.66 18.12 -21.59
C ARG A 27 -13.61 19.61 -21.25
N SER A 28 -14.69 20.37 -21.44
CA SER A 28 -14.79 21.75 -20.92
C SER A 28 -15.12 21.79 -19.43
N LYS A 29 -15.62 20.68 -18.86
CA LYS A 29 -15.91 20.54 -17.44
C LYS A 29 -14.74 19.91 -16.69
N LEU A 30 -14.50 20.47 -15.51
CA LEU A 30 -13.49 20.01 -14.58
C LEU A 30 -14.17 19.49 -13.31
N GLU A 31 -13.87 18.26 -12.95
CA GLU A 31 -14.37 17.60 -11.75
C GLU A 31 -13.30 17.52 -10.67
N LEU A 32 -13.72 17.62 -9.41
CA LEU A 32 -12.86 17.53 -8.25
C LEU A 32 -12.95 16.13 -7.65
N PHE A 33 -11.83 15.41 -7.64
CA PHE A 33 -11.71 14.09 -7.05
C PHE A 33 -10.93 14.13 -5.75
N LEU A 34 -11.20 13.15 -4.89
CA LEU A 34 -10.54 12.98 -3.60
C LEU A 34 -10.03 11.55 -3.46
N HIS A 35 -8.75 11.38 -3.18
CA HIS A 35 -8.25 10.04 -2.87
C HIS A 35 -8.74 9.58 -1.49
N CYS A 36 -9.36 8.40 -1.45
CA CYS A 36 -9.81 7.75 -0.22
C CYS A 36 -8.74 6.83 0.41
N ARG A 37 -7.54 6.75 -0.19
CA ARG A 37 -6.44 5.86 0.21
C ARG A 37 -5.11 6.61 0.15
N VAL A 38 -4.07 6.01 0.73
CA VAL A 38 -2.68 6.46 0.56
C VAL A 38 -2.34 6.49 -0.93
N VAL A 39 -1.83 7.63 -1.39
CA VAL A 39 -1.48 7.86 -2.81
C VAL A 39 0.02 7.68 -3.03
N PHE A 40 0.41 7.44 -4.27
CA PHE A 40 1.81 7.56 -4.67
C PHE A 40 2.22 9.04 -4.70
N GLY A 41 3.51 9.32 -4.43
CA GLY A 41 4.08 10.66 -4.54
C GLY A 41 4.01 11.54 -3.28
N VAL A 42 3.30 11.14 -2.23
CA VAL A 42 3.40 11.82 -0.91
C VAL A 42 4.59 11.25 -0.15
N THR A 43 5.38 12.12 0.47
CA THR A 43 6.65 11.77 1.14
C THR A 43 6.49 10.70 2.22
N SER A 44 5.34 10.66 2.91
CA SER A 44 5.04 9.66 3.94
C SER A 44 4.56 8.31 3.38
N SER A 45 4.10 8.25 2.12
CA SER A 45 3.49 7.03 1.57
C SER A 45 4.42 5.82 1.56
N PRO A 46 5.70 5.94 1.14
CA PRO A 46 6.64 4.81 1.20
C PRO A 46 6.82 4.25 2.62
N PHE A 47 6.90 5.14 3.60
CA PHE A 47 7.08 4.77 5.00
C PHE A 47 5.85 4.06 5.56
N LEU A 48 4.66 4.61 5.31
CA LEU A 48 3.39 4.02 5.77
C LEU A 48 3.19 2.62 5.16
N LEU A 49 3.43 2.46 3.86
CA LEU A 49 3.29 1.17 3.18
C LEU A 49 4.25 0.12 3.76
N ASN A 50 5.55 0.45 3.86
CA ASN A 50 6.54 -0.47 4.41
C ASN A 50 6.24 -0.83 5.87
N ALA A 51 5.79 0.12 6.70
CA ALA A 51 5.38 -0.14 8.07
C ALA A 51 4.16 -1.08 8.14
N SER A 52 3.15 -0.88 7.29
CA SER A 52 1.98 -1.77 7.21
C SER A 52 2.36 -3.18 6.77
N ILE A 53 3.21 -3.34 5.74
CA ILE A 53 3.69 -4.65 5.28
C ILE A 53 4.44 -5.36 6.41
N ARG A 54 5.40 -4.69 7.05
CA ARG A 54 6.16 -5.26 8.18
C ARG A 54 5.25 -5.68 9.32
N HIS A 55 4.31 -4.81 9.70
CA HIS A 55 3.33 -5.11 10.74
C HIS A 55 2.58 -6.42 10.45
N HIS A 56 2.05 -6.60 9.24
CA HIS A 56 1.34 -7.84 8.89
C HIS A 56 2.25 -9.09 8.87
N LEU A 57 3.50 -8.94 8.44
CA LEU A 57 4.49 -10.03 8.43
C LEU A 57 5.05 -10.35 9.83
N ASP A 58 4.92 -9.44 10.79
CA ASP A 58 5.38 -9.61 12.18
C ASP A 58 4.24 -10.03 13.11
N SER A 59 3.00 -9.61 12.84
CA SER A 59 1.83 -9.84 13.71
C SER A 59 1.22 -11.24 13.60
N THR A 60 1.70 -12.07 12.68
CA THR A 60 1.12 -13.38 12.37
C THR A 60 2.06 -14.49 12.84
N GLU A 61 1.54 -15.44 13.61
CA GLU A 61 2.27 -16.66 13.97
C GLU A 61 2.14 -17.69 12.84
N TYR A 62 3.22 -17.89 12.09
CA TYR A 62 3.24 -18.84 10.97
C TYR A 62 3.65 -20.23 11.46
N LYS A 63 2.72 -21.19 11.46
CA LYS A 63 2.99 -22.56 11.96
C LYS A 63 3.69 -23.48 10.96
N ILE A 64 3.65 -23.14 9.67
CA ILE A 64 4.22 -23.96 8.60
C ILE A 64 5.62 -23.44 8.26
N GLU A 65 6.63 -24.31 8.30
CA GLU A 65 8.03 -23.95 8.07
C GLU A 65 8.27 -23.29 6.70
N SER A 66 7.70 -23.83 5.63
CA SER A 66 7.82 -23.23 4.29
C SER A 66 7.24 -21.82 4.21
N VAL A 67 6.19 -21.54 4.97
CA VAL A 67 5.61 -20.19 5.08
C VAL A 67 6.54 -19.27 5.88
N GLN A 68 7.15 -19.75 6.97
CA GLN A 68 8.13 -18.97 7.72
C GLN A 68 9.33 -18.58 6.84
N VAL A 69 9.84 -19.49 6.01
CA VAL A 69 10.90 -19.21 5.04
C VAL A 69 10.46 -18.15 4.03
N THR A 70 9.24 -18.26 3.51
CA THR A 70 8.66 -17.29 2.57
C THR A 70 8.54 -15.89 3.19
N VAL A 71 8.04 -15.81 4.42
CA VAL A 71 7.92 -14.55 5.18
C VAL A 71 9.30 -13.91 5.40
N LYS A 72 10.33 -14.71 5.73
CA LYS A 72 11.71 -14.21 5.83
C LYS A 72 12.22 -13.65 4.50
N LYS A 73 11.90 -14.28 3.37
CA LYS A 73 12.23 -13.76 2.03
C LYS A 73 11.51 -12.45 1.75
N PHE A 74 10.21 -12.36 2.05
CA PHE A 74 9.42 -11.14 1.86
C PHE A 74 9.97 -9.97 2.68
N LYS A 75 10.25 -10.18 3.96
CA LYS A 75 10.86 -9.15 4.83
C LYS A 75 12.17 -8.57 4.28
N ARG A 76 12.94 -9.37 3.52
CA ARG A 76 14.20 -8.96 2.89
C ARG A 76 14.03 -8.40 1.48
N GLY A 77 13.02 -8.88 0.75
CA GLY A 77 12.82 -8.58 -0.67
C GLY A 77 11.97 -7.34 -0.95
N PHE A 78 11.21 -6.85 0.04
CA PHE A 78 10.44 -5.63 -0.13
C PHE A 78 11.32 -4.37 -0.07
N TYR A 79 11.19 -3.53 -1.09
CA TYR A 79 11.64 -2.15 -1.12
C TYR A 79 10.46 -1.25 -1.47
N VAL A 80 9.90 -0.57 -0.48
CA VAL A 80 8.69 0.26 -0.62
C VAL A 80 7.50 -0.56 -1.17
N ASP A 81 7.19 -0.44 -2.46
CA ASP A 81 6.14 -1.12 -3.20
C ASP A 81 6.66 -2.23 -4.13
N ASP A 82 7.97 -2.33 -4.28
CA ASP A 82 8.62 -3.38 -5.07
C ASP A 82 8.93 -4.61 -4.22
N LEU A 83 8.63 -5.80 -4.74
CA LEU A 83 9.05 -7.08 -4.16
C LEU A 83 9.99 -7.80 -5.10
N THR A 84 11.26 -7.93 -4.69
CA THR A 84 12.24 -8.73 -5.43
C THR A 84 12.55 -10.02 -4.66
N ILE A 85 12.35 -11.17 -5.31
CA ILE A 85 12.63 -12.49 -4.71
C ILE A 85 13.52 -13.33 -5.64
N SER A 86 14.44 -14.08 -5.04
CA SER A 86 15.20 -15.12 -5.73
C SER A 86 14.61 -16.50 -5.43
N VAL A 87 14.48 -17.31 -6.47
CA VAL A 87 14.09 -18.72 -6.39
C VAL A 87 15.20 -19.59 -6.98
N GLU A 88 15.34 -20.80 -6.45
CA GLU A 88 16.26 -21.78 -7.02
C GLU A 88 15.60 -22.42 -8.26
N ASN A 89 16.41 -22.75 -9.27
CA ASN A 89 15.92 -23.49 -10.42
C ASN A 89 15.50 -24.89 -9.98
N GLN A 90 14.34 -25.36 -10.42
CA GLN A 90 13.99 -26.77 -10.30
C GLN A 90 14.80 -27.55 -11.34
N GLN A 91 15.69 -28.42 -10.87
CA GLN A 91 16.33 -29.45 -11.69
C GLN A 91 15.36 -30.58 -11.99
#